data_AF-A0A074Y8Q6-F1
#
_entry.id   AF-A0A074Y8Q6-F1
#
_cell.length_a   1.000
_cell.length_b   1.000
_cell.length_c   1.000
_cell.angle_alpha   90.00
_cell.angle_beta   90.00
_cell.angle_gamma   90.00
#
_symmetry.space_group_name_H-M   'P 1'
#
loop_
_entity.id
_entity.type
_entity.pdbx_description
1 polymer ?
#
loop_
_entity_poly.entity_id
_entity_poly.type
_entity_poly.pdbx_seq_one_letter_code
_entity_poly.pdbx_strand_id
1 'polypeptide(L)'
;MDEGLVQISWLEQAAQFESANRFCAILLNRFDTDIAPKIVTGFSQLALDNIQDALEVVVESSAQIRRADIYIPAAAQYFIHASHQLWGFCMRREQYQGEKIWREWLGQSDGSKPTWLGGDGYSVERWRFWKEQLVEALELESRGGRVIDHIVDCSRRAVKAMEDAERADA
;
A
#
# COMPACT_ATOMS: atom_id res chain seq x y z
N MET A 1 -29.56 -23.79 6.83
CA MET A 1 -30.01 -22.49 7.38
C MET A 1 -29.22 -21.49 6.58
N ASP A 2 -29.86 -20.86 5.60
CA ASP A 2 -29.20 -19.95 4.66
C ASP A 2 -29.06 -18.62 5.42
N GLU A 3 -27.92 -18.44 6.09
CA GLU A 3 -27.59 -17.18 6.75
C GLU A 3 -27.55 -16.13 5.66
N GLY A 4 -28.55 -15.24 5.66
CA GLY A 4 -28.71 -14.20 4.65
C GLY A 4 -27.42 -13.41 4.49
N LEU A 5 -26.64 -13.80 3.47
CA LEU A 5 -25.47 -13.08 3.01
C LEU A 5 -25.98 -11.73 2.52
N VAL A 6 -25.95 -10.74 3.41
CA VAL A 6 -26.02 -9.34 3.00
C VAL A 6 -24.89 -9.19 1.98
N GLN A 7 -25.24 -9.08 0.70
CA GLN A 7 -24.28 -8.77 -0.35
C GLN A 7 -23.76 -7.37 -0.05
N ILE A 8 -22.64 -7.30 0.68
CA ILE A 8 -21.92 -6.05 0.91
C ILE A 8 -21.53 -5.54 -0.47
N SER A 9 -21.94 -4.32 -0.80
CA SER A 9 -21.61 -3.70 -2.08
C SER A 9 -20.10 -3.53 -2.21
N TRP A 10 -19.61 -3.50 -3.45
CA TRP A 10 -18.19 -3.30 -3.73
C TRP A 10 -17.60 -2.07 -3.02
N LEU A 11 -18.38 -0.98 -2.98
CA LEU A 11 -17.99 0.28 -2.34
C LEU A 11 -17.87 0.13 -0.81
N GLU A 12 -18.77 -0.62 -0.18
CA GLU A 12 -18.70 -0.87 1.27
C GLU A 12 -17.50 -1.75 1.63
N GLN A 13 -17.17 -2.75 0.79
CA GLN A 13 -15.97 -3.57 0.99
C GLN A 13 -14.70 -2.73 0.88
N ALA A 14 -14.60 -1.87 -0.14
CA ALA A 14 -13.47 -0.96 -0.32
C ALA A 14 -13.29 -0.02 0.88
N ALA A 15 -14.38 0.59 1.35
CA ALA A 15 -14.36 1.50 2.50
C ALA A 15 -13.98 0.82 3.82
N GLN A 16 -14.46 -0.41 4.05
CA GLN A 16 -14.07 -1.21 5.22
C GLN A 16 -12.60 -1.60 5.17
N PHE A 17 -12.10 -2.00 3.99
CA PHE A 17 -10.70 -2.35 3.80
C PHE A 17 -9.79 -1.14 4.04
N GLU A 18 -10.12 0.02 3.48
CA GLU A 18 -9.40 1.28 3.74
C GLU A 18 -9.39 1.61 5.24
N SER A 19 -10.54 1.51 5.91
CA SER A 19 -10.66 1.81 7.35
C SER A 19 -9.79 0.88 8.21
N ALA A 20 -9.74 -0.42 7.88
CA ALA A 20 -8.90 -1.40 8.56
C ALA A 20 -7.41 -1.08 8.38
N ASN A 21 -6.99 -0.74 7.16
CA ASN A 21 -5.61 -0.35 6.86
C ASN A 21 -5.20 0.95 7.56
N ARG A 22 -6.11 1.93 7.61
CA ARG A 22 -5.91 3.16 8.39
C ARG A 22 -5.70 2.88 9.86
N PHE A 23 -6.51 2.02 10.47
CA PHE A 23 -6.33 1.62 11.86
C PHE A 23 -4.96 0.96 12.08
N CYS A 24 -4.57 0.03 11.20
CA CYS A 24 -3.27 -0.64 11.26
C CYS A 24 -2.10 0.35 11.12
N ALA A 25 -2.20 1.32 10.21
CA ALA A 25 -1.18 2.35 10.02
C ALA A 25 -1.03 3.26 11.25
N ILE A 26 -2.15 3.66 11.86
CA ILE A 26 -2.11 4.45 13.10
C ILE A 26 -1.45 3.66 14.23
N LEU A 27 -1.76 2.37 14.38
CA LEU A 27 -1.11 1.52 15.38
C LEU A 27 0.39 1.35 15.11
N LEU A 28 0.77 1.11 13.85
CA LEU A 28 2.17 0.98 13.45
C LEU A 28 3.00 2.22 13.82
N ASN A 29 2.43 3.41 13.67
CA ASN A 29 3.08 4.67 14.03
C ASN A 29 3.07 4.97 15.54
N ARG A 30 2.26 4.26 16.33
CA ARG A 30 2.11 4.49 17.78
C ARG A 30 2.95 3.54 18.63
N PHE A 31 3.20 2.33 18.15
CA PHE A 31 4.00 1.36 18.88
C PHE A 31 5.48 1.57 18.61
N ASP A 32 6.23 1.72 19.69
CA ASP A 32 7.69 1.71 19.65
C ASP A 32 8.19 0.29 19.39
N THR A 33 9.14 0.15 18.46
CA THR A 33 9.85 -1.08 18.15
C THR A 33 10.51 -1.70 19.37
N ASP A 34 10.95 -0.90 20.32
CA ASP A 34 11.67 -1.36 21.52
C ASP A 34 10.71 -1.87 22.61
N ILE A 35 9.46 -1.39 22.61
CA ILE A 35 8.46 -1.74 23.63
C ILE A 35 7.64 -2.96 23.20
N ALA A 36 7.26 -3.05 21.92
CA ALA A 36 6.37 -4.09 21.43
C ALA A 36 6.85 -4.68 20.08
N PRO A 37 8.06 -5.28 20.02
CA PRO A 37 8.70 -5.66 18.77
C PRO A 37 7.83 -6.62 17.94
N LYS A 38 7.20 -7.62 18.57
CA LYS A 38 6.32 -8.57 17.86
C LYS A 38 5.10 -7.92 17.22
N ILE A 39 4.51 -6.91 17.88
CA ILE A 39 3.35 -6.19 17.38
C ILE A 39 3.77 -5.34 16.18
N VAL A 40 4.89 -4.62 16.30
CA VAL A 40 5.44 -3.81 15.22
C VAL A 40 5.83 -4.67 14.02
N THR A 41 6.50 -5.81 14.21
CA THR A 41 6.82 -6.75 13.12
C THR A 41 5.57 -7.22 12.38
N GLY A 42 4.49 -7.54 13.10
CA GLY A 42 3.23 -7.97 12.48
C GLY A 42 2.58 -6.87 11.64
N PHE A 43 2.45 -5.66 12.18
CA PHE A 43 1.89 -4.53 11.43
C PHE A 43 2.78 -4.04 10.30
N SER A 44 4.11 -4.13 10.46
CA SER A 44 5.10 -3.85 9.42
C SER A 44 4.96 -4.85 8.27
N GLN A 45 4.87 -6.16 8.55
CA GLN A 45 4.63 -7.16 7.51
C GLN A 45 3.31 -6.92 6.77
N LEU A 46 2.24 -6.62 7.51
CA LEU A 46 0.93 -6.31 6.91
C LEU A 46 0.98 -5.07 6.01
N ALA A 47 1.69 -4.01 6.45
CA ALA A 47 1.90 -2.82 5.65
C ALA A 47 2.67 -3.16 4.36
N LEU A 48 3.75 -3.93 4.48
CA LEU A 48 4.56 -4.36 3.35
C LEU A 48 3.71 -5.15 2.33
N ASP A 49 2.97 -6.17 2.77
CA ASP A 49 2.15 -7.01 1.89
C ASP A 49 1.08 -6.17 1.17
N ASN A 50 0.39 -5.26 1.88
CA ASN A 50 -0.65 -4.41 1.27
C ASN A 50 -0.09 -3.38 0.29
N ILE A 51 1.06 -2.78 0.60
CA ILE A 51 1.74 -1.85 -0.32
C ILE A 51 2.21 -2.58 -1.58
N GLN A 52 2.76 -3.78 -1.43
CA GLN A 52 3.19 -4.61 -2.56
C GLN A 52 2.01 -4.97 -3.48
N ASP A 53 0.91 -5.47 -2.90
CA ASP A 53 -0.29 -5.84 -3.66
C ASP A 53 -0.94 -4.63 -4.36
N ALA A 54 -0.79 -3.43 -3.80
CA ALA A 54 -1.34 -2.20 -4.38
C ALA A 54 -0.45 -1.62 -5.49
N LEU A 55 0.86 -1.51 -5.26
CA LEU A 55 1.76 -0.65 -6.05
C LEU A 55 2.80 -1.41 -6.88
N GLU A 56 3.04 -2.70 -6.63
CA GLU A 56 4.06 -3.46 -7.36
C GLU A 56 3.47 -4.32 -8.46
N VAL A 57 2.42 -3.84 -9.12
CA VAL A 57 1.60 -4.59 -10.06
C VAL A 57 1.09 -3.69 -11.18
N VAL A 58 1.03 -4.23 -12.40
CA VAL A 58 0.61 -3.48 -13.59
C VAL A 58 -0.86 -3.04 -13.52
N VAL A 59 -1.15 -1.81 -13.98
CA VAL A 59 -2.52 -1.27 -14.15
C VAL A 59 -2.74 -0.79 -15.59
N GLU A 60 -3.24 -1.68 -16.45
CA GLU A 60 -3.43 -1.44 -17.89
C GLU A 60 -4.85 -1.74 -18.39
N SER A 61 -5.64 -2.51 -17.65
CA SER A 61 -6.99 -2.93 -18.01
C SER A 61 -8.04 -2.41 -17.04
N SER A 62 -9.31 -2.39 -17.47
CA SER A 62 -10.41 -1.97 -16.61
C SER A 62 -10.60 -2.87 -15.37
N ALA A 63 -10.21 -4.14 -15.44
CA ALA A 63 -10.25 -5.03 -14.27
C ALA A 63 -9.19 -4.62 -13.23
N GLN A 64 -7.99 -4.29 -13.69
CA GLN A 64 -6.90 -3.80 -12.83
C GLN A 64 -7.19 -2.42 -12.25
N ILE A 65 -7.86 -1.54 -12.99
CA ILE A 65 -8.31 -0.23 -12.46
C ILE A 65 -9.31 -0.43 -11.31
N ARG A 66 -10.26 -1.36 -11.45
CA ARG A 66 -11.21 -1.68 -10.35
C ARG A 66 -10.51 -2.27 -9.13
N ARG A 67 -9.47 -3.09 -9.34
CA ARG A 67 -8.64 -3.58 -8.23
C ARG A 67 -7.88 -2.42 -7.59
N ALA A 68 -7.22 -1.58 -8.38
CA ALA A 68 -6.46 -0.42 -7.91
C ALA A 68 -7.32 0.51 -7.01
N ASP A 69 -8.61 0.66 -7.33
CA ASP A 69 -9.56 1.41 -6.50
C ASP A 69 -9.75 0.87 -5.08
N ILE A 70 -9.60 -0.44 -4.86
CA ILE A 70 -9.63 -1.01 -3.51
C ILE A 70 -8.27 -0.84 -2.82
N TYR A 71 -7.21 -1.22 -3.54
CA TYR A 71 -5.92 -1.47 -2.90
C TYR A 71 -5.07 -0.21 -2.75
N ILE A 72 -5.11 0.73 -3.71
CA ILE A 72 -4.30 1.96 -3.63
C ILE A 72 -4.77 2.85 -2.48
N PRO A 73 -6.07 3.17 -2.30
CA PRO A 73 -6.52 3.98 -1.17
C PRO A 73 -6.21 3.35 0.19
N ALA A 74 -6.32 2.01 0.28
CA ALA A 74 -5.98 1.26 1.48
C ALA A 74 -4.47 1.32 1.79
N ALA A 75 -3.61 1.04 0.80
CA ALA A 75 -2.16 1.12 0.95
C ALA A 75 -1.68 2.55 1.26
N ALA A 76 -2.31 3.56 0.65
CA ALA A 76 -2.03 4.97 0.88
C ALA A 76 -2.15 5.35 2.37
N GLN A 77 -3.02 4.70 3.13
CA GLN A 77 -3.17 4.98 4.56
C GLN A 77 -1.90 4.74 5.36
N TYR A 78 -1.08 3.76 4.97
CA TYR A 78 0.21 3.50 5.61
C TYR A 78 1.18 4.67 5.42
N PHE A 79 1.27 5.21 4.21
CA PHE A 79 2.09 6.40 3.95
C PHE A 79 1.54 7.64 4.64
N ILE A 80 0.21 7.82 4.68
CA ILE A 80 -0.42 9.00 5.29
C ILE A 80 -0.23 9.00 6.82
N HIS A 81 -0.31 7.85 7.47
CA HIS A 81 -0.36 7.76 8.93
C HIS A 81 0.89 7.21 9.61
N ALA A 82 1.75 6.52 8.87
CA ALA A 82 2.96 5.88 9.39
C ALA A 82 4.22 6.19 8.57
N SER A 83 4.21 7.26 7.76
CA SER A 83 5.31 7.60 6.83
C SER A 83 6.69 7.61 7.48
N HIS A 84 6.86 8.28 8.63
CA HIS A 84 8.13 8.32 9.36
C HIS A 84 8.60 6.93 9.78
N GLN A 85 7.70 6.11 10.31
CA GLN A 85 8.04 4.75 10.74
C GLN A 85 8.47 3.87 9.56
N LEU A 86 7.72 3.93 8.44
CA LEU A 86 8.04 3.20 7.21
C LEU A 86 9.37 3.67 6.60
N TRP A 87 9.61 4.98 6.58
CA TRP A 87 10.87 5.54 6.12
C TRP A 87 12.04 5.02 6.97
N GLY A 88 11.87 4.98 8.29
CA GLY A 88 12.83 4.34 9.21
C GLY A 88 13.09 2.88 8.88
N PHE A 89 12.06 2.10 8.53
CA PHE A 89 12.21 0.71 8.07
C PHE A 89 13.01 0.63 6.77
N CYS A 90 12.73 1.51 5.81
CA CYS A 90 13.46 1.60 4.53
C CYS A 90 14.94 1.94 4.73
N MET A 91 15.26 2.87 5.62
CA MET A 91 16.65 3.22 5.93
C MET A 91 17.41 2.08 6.60
N ARG A 92 16.75 1.33 7.50
CA ARG A 92 17.34 0.18 8.21
C ARG A 92 17.31 -1.13 7.43
N ARG A 93 16.68 -1.14 6.25
CA ARG A 93 16.45 -2.35 5.43
C ARG A 93 15.74 -3.46 6.20
N GLU A 94 14.70 -3.11 6.96
CA GLU A 94 13.95 -4.09 7.74
C GLU A 94 13.26 -5.13 6.85
N GLN A 95 13.08 -6.33 7.39
CA GLN A 95 12.44 -7.46 6.71
C GLN A 95 13.12 -7.90 5.40
N TYR A 96 14.38 -7.51 5.17
CA TYR A 96 15.16 -8.02 4.04
C TYR A 96 15.41 -9.52 4.19
N GLN A 97 14.90 -10.31 3.24
CA GLN A 97 15.06 -11.78 3.21
C GLN A 97 15.95 -12.27 2.05
N GLY A 98 16.59 -11.36 1.31
CA GLY A 98 17.39 -11.69 0.14
C GLY A 98 16.71 -11.30 -1.18
N GLU A 99 17.09 -12.00 -2.26
CA GLU A 99 16.42 -11.83 -3.55
C GLU A 99 14.94 -12.18 -3.43
N LYS A 100 14.08 -11.33 -4.01
CA LYS A 100 12.63 -11.51 -3.94
C LYS A 100 12.25 -12.79 -4.69
N ILE A 101 11.82 -13.81 -3.95
CA ILE A 101 11.17 -14.99 -4.56
C ILE A 101 9.79 -14.53 -4.98
N TRP A 102 9.53 -14.57 -6.30
CA TRP A 102 8.26 -14.17 -6.88
C TRP A 102 7.11 -14.95 -6.24
N ARG A 103 6.20 -14.24 -5.57
CA ARG A 103 4.96 -14.81 -5.07
C ARG A 103 3.95 -14.78 -6.23
N GLU A 104 3.53 -15.95 -6.70
CA GLU A 104 2.59 -16.12 -7.83
C GLU A 104 1.25 -15.38 -7.63
N TRP A 105 0.93 -14.97 -6.40
CA TRP A 105 -0.30 -14.27 -6.05
C TRP A 105 -0.21 -12.74 -6.09
N LEU A 106 0.97 -12.13 -6.34
CA LEU A 106 1.09 -10.66 -6.47
C LEU A 106 0.31 -10.20 -7.70
N GLY A 107 -0.75 -9.42 -7.49
CA GLY A 107 -1.72 -9.08 -8.53
C GLY A 107 -3.06 -9.81 -8.41
N GLN A 108 -3.16 -10.77 -7.51
CA GLN A 108 -4.40 -11.53 -7.24
C GLN A 108 -4.98 -12.14 -8.54
N SER A 109 -6.31 -12.28 -8.62
CA SER A 109 -7.01 -12.99 -9.70
C SER A 109 -7.09 -12.25 -11.04
N ASP A 110 -6.52 -11.06 -11.18
CA ASP A 110 -6.66 -10.24 -12.41
C ASP A 110 -5.52 -10.46 -13.43
N GLY A 111 -4.54 -11.30 -13.09
CA GLY A 111 -3.41 -11.64 -13.96
C GLY A 111 -2.35 -10.53 -14.08
N SER A 112 -2.37 -9.54 -13.18
CA SER A 112 -1.33 -8.50 -13.14
C SER A 112 0.04 -9.10 -12.95
N LYS A 113 1.02 -8.56 -13.68
CA LYS A 113 2.41 -8.91 -13.51
C LYS A 113 3.05 -8.01 -12.47
N PRO A 114 3.96 -8.53 -11.66
CA PRO A 114 4.64 -7.71 -10.69
C PRO A 114 5.68 -6.81 -11.38
N THR A 115 5.83 -5.57 -10.90
CA THR A 115 6.66 -4.52 -11.53
C THR A 115 7.96 -4.24 -10.78
N TRP A 116 8.02 -4.52 -9.47
CA TRP A 116 9.24 -4.37 -8.67
C TRP A 116 10.21 -5.54 -8.88
N LEU A 117 11.42 -5.24 -9.37
CA LEU A 117 12.49 -6.22 -9.67
C LEU A 117 13.62 -6.27 -8.63
N GLY A 118 13.54 -5.47 -7.56
CA GLY A 118 14.56 -5.43 -6.51
C GLY A 118 14.40 -6.51 -5.44
N GLY A 119 15.19 -6.40 -4.37
CA GLY A 119 15.13 -7.32 -3.21
C GLY A 119 13.82 -7.21 -2.41
N ASP A 120 13.58 -8.17 -1.52
CA ASP A 120 12.42 -8.14 -0.63
C ASP A 120 12.63 -7.23 0.60
N GLY A 121 11.57 -7.03 1.39
CA GLY A 121 11.58 -6.16 2.57
C GLY A 121 11.51 -4.68 2.23
N TYR A 122 11.85 -3.84 3.21
CA TYR A 122 11.91 -2.40 3.07
C TYR A 122 13.27 -1.96 2.52
N SER A 123 13.27 -0.99 1.63
CA SER A 123 14.50 -0.32 1.21
C SER A 123 14.20 1.10 0.69
N VAL A 124 15.23 1.94 0.64
CA VAL A 124 15.13 3.31 0.10
C VAL A 124 14.79 3.28 -1.40
N GLU A 125 15.32 2.31 -2.13
CA GLU A 125 15.03 2.12 -3.55
C GLU A 125 13.56 1.73 -3.75
N ARG A 126 13.05 0.83 -2.91
CA ARG A 126 11.66 0.38 -2.95
C ARG A 126 10.67 1.48 -2.54
N TRP A 127 11.06 2.31 -1.57
CA TRP A 127 10.33 3.51 -1.19
C TRP A 127 10.16 4.48 -2.36
N ARG A 128 11.25 4.78 -3.09
CA ARG A 128 11.21 5.64 -4.28
C ARG A 128 10.32 5.04 -5.36
N PHE A 129 10.44 3.74 -5.59
CA PHE A 129 9.57 3.02 -6.52
C PHE A 129 8.09 3.17 -6.16
N TRP A 130 7.70 2.94 -4.89
CA TRP A 130 6.30 3.13 -4.47
C TRP A 130 5.82 4.57 -4.66
N LYS A 131 6.68 5.56 -4.38
CA LYS A 131 6.37 6.97 -4.61
C LYS A 131 6.11 7.26 -6.09
N GLU A 132 6.93 6.72 -6.99
CA GLU A 132 6.75 6.81 -8.45
C GLU A 132 5.42 6.19 -8.88
N GLN A 133 5.07 5.01 -8.36
CA GLN A 133 3.80 4.34 -8.66
C GLN A 133 2.58 5.13 -8.16
N LEU A 134 2.68 5.79 -7.00
CA LEU A 134 1.64 6.71 -6.53
C LEU A 134 1.51 7.96 -7.40
N VAL A 135 2.62 8.48 -7.96
CA VAL A 135 2.60 9.58 -8.91
C VAL A 135 1.96 9.14 -10.23
N GLU A 136 2.32 7.96 -10.76
CA GLU A 136 1.66 7.38 -11.94
C GLU A 136 0.15 7.19 -11.72
N ALA A 137 -0.25 6.82 -10.50
CA ALA A 137 -1.66 6.69 -10.13
C ALA A 137 -2.45 8.00 -10.24
N LEU A 138 -1.79 9.17 -10.17
CA LEU A 138 -2.44 10.47 -10.37
C LEU A 138 -2.88 10.69 -11.83
N GLU A 139 -2.26 9.99 -12.78
CA GLU A 139 -2.55 10.12 -14.21
C GLU A 139 -3.63 9.13 -14.70
N LEU A 140 -4.14 8.28 -13.79
CA LEU A 140 -5.18 7.30 -14.13
C LEU A 140 -6.49 7.96 -14.60
N GLU A 141 -6.78 9.22 -14.22
CA GLU A 141 -8.00 9.96 -14.62
C GLU A 141 -8.17 10.01 -16.14
N SER A 142 -7.06 10.09 -16.88
CA SER A 142 -7.05 10.10 -18.34
C SER A 142 -7.63 8.81 -18.98
N ARG A 143 -7.84 7.76 -18.19
CA ARG A 143 -8.25 6.42 -18.61
C ARG A 143 -9.67 6.02 -18.16
N GLY A 144 -10.37 6.91 -17.43
CA GLY A 144 -11.83 6.93 -17.27
C GLY A 144 -12.43 6.33 -15.98
N GLY A 145 -13.24 7.14 -15.28
CA GLY A 145 -14.22 6.70 -14.27
C GLY A 145 -14.28 7.56 -12.99
N ARG A 146 -15.49 7.85 -12.49
CA ARG A 146 -15.84 8.65 -11.28
C ARG A 146 -15.21 8.19 -9.94
N VAL A 147 -14.54 7.06 -9.99
CA VAL A 147 -13.94 6.33 -8.86
C VAL A 147 -12.45 6.70 -8.71
N ILE A 148 -11.85 7.25 -9.76
CA ILE A 148 -10.43 7.62 -9.80
C ILE A 148 -10.12 8.80 -8.90
N ASP A 149 -11.06 9.73 -8.68
CA ASP A 149 -10.89 10.89 -7.81
C ASP A 149 -10.40 10.50 -6.40
N HIS A 150 -10.87 9.36 -5.88
CA HIS A 150 -10.47 8.85 -4.55
C HIS A 150 -9.04 8.29 -4.55
N ILE A 151 -8.67 7.56 -5.60
CA ILE A 151 -7.29 7.09 -5.82
C ILE A 151 -6.35 8.30 -5.89
N VAL A 152 -6.73 9.33 -6.66
CA VAL A 152 -5.93 10.54 -6.85
C VAL A 152 -5.74 11.31 -5.55
N ASP A 153 -6.80 11.52 -4.76
CA ASP A 153 -6.69 12.19 -3.46
C ASP A 153 -5.77 11.41 -2.50
N CYS A 154 -6.00 10.11 -2.37
CA CYS A 154 -5.21 9.24 -1.50
C CYS A 154 -3.73 9.21 -1.92
N SER A 155 -3.45 9.04 -3.20
CA SER A 155 -2.09 9.04 -3.75
C SER A 155 -1.38 10.37 -3.53
N ARG A 156 -2.07 11.49 -3.77
CA ARG A 156 -1.50 12.84 -3.55
C ARG A 156 -1.12 13.04 -2.08
N ARG A 157 -2.00 12.63 -1.16
CA ARG A 157 -1.75 12.74 0.28
C ARG A 157 -0.62 11.82 0.74
N ALA A 158 -0.55 10.60 0.19
CA ALA A 158 0.53 9.66 0.45
C ALA A 158 1.88 10.22 -0.02
N VAL A 159 1.98 10.69 -1.27
CA VAL A 159 3.23 11.29 -1.81
C VAL A 159 3.69 12.47 -0.95
N LYS A 160 2.79 13.36 -0.56
CA LYS A 160 3.10 14.47 0.34
C LYS A 160 3.67 13.98 1.68
N ALA A 161 3.01 13.00 2.30
CA ALA A 161 3.47 12.44 3.56
C ALA A 161 4.85 11.78 3.45
N MET A 162 5.12 11.09 2.32
CA MET A 162 6.43 10.52 2.03
C MET A 162 7.51 11.59 1.92
N GLU A 163 7.23 12.69 1.22
CA GLU A 163 8.16 13.84 1.12
C GLU A 163 8.38 14.54 2.47
N ASP A 164 7.37 14.62 3.31
CA ASP A 164 7.49 15.20 4.65
C ASP A 164 8.38 14.30 5.55
N ALA A 165 8.25 12.97 5.45
CA ALA A 165 9.11 12.02 6.16
C ALA A 165 10.56 12.07 5.72
N GLU A 166 10.82 12.10 4.40
CA GLU A 166 12.16 12.25 3.83
C GLU A 166 12.86 13.53 4.33
N ARG A 167 12.11 14.63 4.48
CA ARG A 167 12.64 15.94 4.92
C ARG A 167 12.89 16.04 6.41
N ALA A 168 12.12 15.32 7.24
CA ALA A 168 12.31 15.37 8.69
C ALA A 168 13.60 14.68 9.16
N ASP A 169 14.12 13.76 8.36
CA ASP A 169 15.37 13.02 8.63
C ASP A 169 16.59 13.57 7.87
N ALA A 170 16.44 14.70 7.14
CA ALA A 170 17.50 15.38 6.40
C ALA A 170 18.18 16.48 7.23
#